data_AF-A0A024QHU0-F1
#
_entry.id   AF-A0A024QHU0-F1
#
_cell.length_a   1.000
_cell.length_b   1.000
_cell.length_c   1.000
_cell.angle_alpha   90.00
_cell.angle_beta   90.00
_cell.angle_gamma   90.00
#
_symmetry.space_group_name_H-M   'P 1'
#
loop_
_entity.id
_entity.type
_entity.pdbx_description
1 polymer ?
#
loop_
_entity_poly.entity_id
_entity_poly.type
_entity_poly.pdbx_seq_one_letter_code
_entity_poly.pdbx_strand_id
1 'polypeptide(L)'
;MIPAIAFKNKNKIDRYLSNGLDAGDWSDEDLEVAHESLEDAFLIIREDHSVPTDEDVEALIEESKAYKKFMIDKFGDNLISFDVEKWLEHYEPVLVELTEEQYTASKEWD
;
A
#
# COMPACT_ATOMS: atom_id res chain seq x y z
N MET A 1 9.06 17.51 0.51
CA MET A 1 8.07 16.56 1.07
C MET A 1 7.16 16.20 -0.07
N ILE A 2 6.96 14.91 -0.31
CA ILE A 2 6.17 14.38 -1.41
C ILE A 2 4.91 13.76 -0.80
N PRO A 3 3.71 14.20 -1.20
CA PRO A 3 2.47 13.69 -0.63
C PRO A 3 2.17 12.29 -1.18
N ALA A 4 1.73 11.40 -0.31
CA ALA A 4 1.36 10.03 -0.67
C ALA A 4 0.16 9.56 0.17
N ILE A 5 -0.58 8.56 -0.30
CA ILE A 5 -1.46 7.77 0.56
C ILE A 5 -0.73 6.50 0.96
N ALA A 6 -0.72 6.21 2.26
CA ALA A 6 -0.30 4.94 2.83
C ALA A 6 -1.49 4.25 3.51
N PHE A 7 -1.42 2.94 3.67
CA PHE A 7 -2.49 2.14 4.29
C PHE A 7 -2.15 1.85 5.75
N LYS A 8 -2.68 2.65 6.68
CA LYS A 8 -2.41 2.54 8.12
C LYS A 8 -3.26 1.45 8.76
N ASN A 9 -2.68 0.59 9.60
CA ASN A 9 -3.42 -0.40 10.36
C ASN A 9 -4.36 0.29 11.37
N LYS A 10 -5.64 -0.09 11.39
CA LYS A 10 -6.66 0.52 12.27
C LYS A 10 -6.48 0.21 13.76
N ASN A 11 -5.77 -0.87 14.08
CA ASN A 11 -5.64 -1.43 15.44
C ASN A 11 -4.23 -1.31 16.01
N LYS A 12 -3.23 -0.96 15.20
CA LYS A 12 -1.84 -0.77 15.62
C LYS A 12 -1.43 0.69 15.48
N ILE A 13 -0.60 1.15 16.41
CA ILE A 13 -0.11 2.53 16.41
C ILE A 13 1.00 2.64 15.37
N ASP A 14 0.80 3.52 14.39
CA ASP A 14 1.81 3.94 13.43
C ASP A 14 2.47 2.78 12.65
N ARG A 15 1.64 1.81 12.29
CA ARG A 15 1.98 0.67 11.44
C ARG A 15 1.23 0.73 10.11
N TYR A 16 1.93 0.39 9.03
CA TYR A 16 1.43 0.52 7.67
C TYR A 16 1.62 -0.78 6.89
N LEU A 17 0.72 -1.03 5.95
CA LEU A 17 0.83 -2.15 5.01
C LEU A 17 2.15 -2.05 4.23
N SER A 18 2.97 -3.08 4.27
CA SER A 18 4.22 -3.14 3.50
C SER A 18 3.95 -3.31 1.99
N ASN A 19 4.89 -2.87 1.16
CA ASN A 19 4.85 -3.13 -0.29
C ASN A 19 5.33 -4.56 -0.62
N GLY A 20 4.60 -5.54 -0.10
CA GLY A 20 4.94 -6.96 -0.24
C GLY A 20 5.83 -7.50 0.88
N LEU A 21 6.19 -8.78 0.76
CA LEU A 21 6.90 -9.52 1.81
C LEU A 21 8.36 -9.08 1.97
N ASP A 22 9.00 -8.67 0.88
CA ASP A 22 10.42 -8.29 0.89
C ASP A 22 10.66 -6.90 1.50
N ALA A 23 9.65 -6.02 1.46
CA ALA A 23 9.61 -4.72 2.11
C ALA A 23 9.08 -4.78 3.56
N GLY A 24 8.80 -5.97 4.09
CA GLY A 24 8.21 -6.13 5.41
C GLY A 24 9.18 -5.86 6.56
N ASP A 25 8.68 -5.26 7.65
CA ASP A 25 9.40 -5.25 8.93
C ASP A 25 9.32 -6.65 9.56
N TRP A 26 10.39 -7.44 9.40
CA TRP A 26 10.48 -8.80 9.95
C TRP A 26 10.42 -8.89 11.48
N SER A 27 10.46 -7.76 12.19
CA SER A 27 10.23 -7.70 13.64
C SER A 27 8.76 -7.55 14.03
N ASP A 28 7.89 -7.12 13.09
CA ASP A 28 6.44 -7.12 13.25
C ASP A 28 5.85 -8.45 12.78
N GLU A 29 4.88 -8.98 13.52
CA GLU A 29 4.29 -10.30 13.24
C GLU A 29 3.49 -10.34 11.93
N ASP A 30 2.96 -9.20 11.50
CA ASP A 30 2.18 -9.04 10.27
C ASP A 30 3.01 -8.36 9.16
N LEU A 31 4.33 -8.20 9.37
CA LEU A 31 5.29 -7.55 8.47
C LEU A 31 5.00 -6.06 8.22
N GLU A 32 4.25 -5.41 9.10
CA GLU A 32 3.87 -4.01 8.91
C GLU A 32 5.00 -3.05 9.23
N VAL A 33 5.20 -2.10 8.32
CA VAL A 33 6.30 -1.14 8.42
C VAL A 33 5.93 -0.01 9.38
N ALA A 34 6.93 0.47 10.11
CA ALA A 34 6.78 1.60 11.01
C ALA A 34 6.73 2.93 10.24
N HIS A 35 6.23 3.99 10.88
CA HIS A 35 6.14 5.32 10.27
C HIS A 35 7.48 5.87 9.79
N GLU A 36 8.58 5.58 10.49
CA GLU A 36 9.93 5.98 10.10
C GLU A 36 10.44 5.28 8.83
N SER A 37 9.79 4.19 8.41
CA SER A 37 10.13 3.35 7.25
C SER A 37 9.03 3.36 6.19
N LEU A 38 8.36 4.51 6.01
CA LEU A 38 7.27 4.66 5.04
C LEU A 38 7.68 4.34 3.59
N GLU A 39 8.98 4.42 3.26
CA GLU A 39 9.51 4.01 1.95
C GLU A 39 9.24 2.54 1.60
N ASP A 40 9.04 1.68 2.61
CA ASP A 40 8.76 0.27 2.46
C ASP A 40 7.24 -0.04 2.51
N ALA A 41 6.41 0.98 2.71
CA ALA A 41 4.95 0.84 2.71
C ALA A 41 4.41 0.74 1.28
N PHE A 42 3.23 0.14 1.14
CA PHE A 42 2.45 0.29 -0.09
C PHE A 42 1.96 1.74 -0.19
N LEU A 43 2.42 2.47 -1.21
CA LEU A 43 2.20 3.90 -1.37
C LEU A 43 1.44 4.21 -2.67
N ILE A 44 0.52 5.16 -2.60
CA ILE A 44 -0.05 5.80 -3.79
C ILE A 44 0.58 7.19 -3.90
N ILE A 45 1.39 7.39 -4.94
CA ILE A 45 2.08 8.64 -5.23
C ILE A 45 1.71 9.07 -6.65
N ARG A 46 1.22 10.29 -6.82
CA ARG A 46 0.95 10.84 -8.15
C ARG A 46 2.24 11.24 -8.84
N GLU A 47 2.33 11.01 -10.15
CA GLU A 47 3.51 11.34 -10.96
C GLU A 47 3.88 12.83 -10.91
N ASP A 48 2.88 13.70 -10.79
CA ASP A 48 3.04 15.15 -10.71
C ASP A 48 3.30 15.67 -9.29
N HIS A 49 3.39 14.76 -8.31
CA HIS A 49 3.53 15.03 -6.88
C HIS A 49 2.41 15.91 -6.30
N SER A 50 1.26 16.00 -6.98
CA SER A 50 0.07 16.59 -6.38
C SER A 50 -0.47 15.71 -5.27
N VAL A 51 -1.23 16.30 -4.35
CA VAL A 51 -1.81 15.58 -3.22
C VAL A 51 -2.79 14.52 -3.76
N PRO A 52 -2.56 13.21 -3.50
CA PRO A 52 -3.51 12.16 -3.88
C PRO A 52 -4.83 12.31 -3.13
N THR A 53 -5.90 11.79 -3.73
CA THR A 53 -7.28 11.89 -3.28
C THR A 53 -7.95 10.52 -3.19
N ASP A 54 -9.18 10.49 -2.69
CA ASP A 54 -10.00 9.28 -2.65
C ASP A 54 -10.18 8.65 -4.05
N GLU A 55 -10.14 9.44 -5.12
CA GLU A 55 -10.20 8.94 -6.51
C GLU A 55 -9.01 8.04 -6.86
N ASP A 56 -7.82 8.29 -6.31
CA ASP A 56 -6.65 7.42 -6.54
C ASP A 56 -6.79 6.09 -5.80
N VAL A 57 -7.41 6.10 -4.61
CA VAL A 57 -7.75 4.87 -3.87
C VAL A 57 -8.81 4.07 -4.61
N GLU A 58 -9.86 4.73 -5.12
CA GLU A 58 -10.88 4.10 -5.95
C GLU A 58 -10.29 3.47 -7.22
N ALA A 59 -9.35 4.14 -7.87
CA ALA A 59 -8.64 3.59 -9.03
C ALA A 59 -7.87 2.30 -8.69
N LEU A 60 -7.15 2.28 -7.55
CA LEU A 60 -6.45 1.09 -7.08
C LEU A 60 -7.42 -0.06 -6.74
N ILE A 61 -8.57 0.24 -6.15
CA ILE A 61 -9.62 -0.75 -5.87
C ILE A 61 -10.09 -1.39 -7.18
N GLU A 62 -10.40 -0.60 -8.21
CA GLU A 62 -10.87 -1.13 -9.50
C GLU A 62 -9.79 -1.94 -10.22
N GLU A 63 -8.52 -1.52 -10.14
CA GLU A 63 -7.39 -2.29 -10.63
C GLU A 63 -7.29 -3.65 -9.94
N SER A 64 -7.37 -3.68 -8.60
CA SER A 64 -7.30 -4.91 -7.82
C SER A 64 -8.46 -5.86 -8.13
N LYS A 65 -9.67 -5.34 -8.38
CA LYS A 65 -10.83 -6.15 -8.81
C LYS A 65 -10.59 -6.77 -10.18
N ALA A 66 -10.05 -6.02 -11.12
CA ALA A 66 -9.73 -6.52 -12.46
C ALA A 66 -8.65 -7.63 -12.38
N TYR A 67 -7.60 -7.41 -11.58
CA TYR A 67 -6.55 -8.39 -11.34
C TYR A 67 -7.10 -9.66 -10.67
N LYS A 68 -7.86 -9.50 -9.59
CA LYS A 68 -8.50 -10.60 -8.85
C LYS A 68 -9.39 -11.44 -9.77
N LYS A 69 -10.22 -10.78 -10.59
CA LYS A 69 -11.05 -11.45 -11.60
C LYS A 69 -10.21 -12.25 -12.59
N PHE A 70 -9.15 -11.65 -13.13
CA PHE A 70 -8.23 -12.32 -14.05
C PHE A 70 -7.58 -13.56 -13.41
N MET A 71 -7.13 -13.45 -12.16
CA MET A 71 -6.51 -14.55 -11.43
C MET A 71 -7.48 -15.71 -11.21
N ILE A 72 -8.73 -15.42 -10.79
CA ILE A 72 -9.77 -16.44 -10.62
C ILE A 72 -10.09 -17.12 -11.96
N ASP A 73 -10.28 -16.34 -13.03
CA ASP A 73 -10.64 -16.85 -14.36
C ASP A 73 -9.52 -17.75 -14.94
N LYS A 74 -8.24 -17.51 -14.59
CA LYS A 74 -7.09 -18.26 -15.11
C LYS A 74 -6.63 -19.42 -14.23
N PHE A 75 -6.65 -19.24 -12.92
CA PHE A 75 -6.00 -20.14 -11.96
C PHE A 75 -6.97 -20.73 -10.94
N GLY A 76 -8.25 -20.33 -10.98
CA GLY A 76 -9.24 -20.72 -9.98
C GLY A 76 -9.16 -19.89 -8.70
N ASP A 77 -9.97 -20.28 -7.73
CA ASP A 77 -10.10 -19.58 -6.44
C ASP A 77 -8.92 -19.90 -5.51
N ASN A 78 -7.79 -19.23 -5.76
CA ASN A 78 -6.59 -19.27 -4.92
C ASN A 78 -6.47 -18.01 -4.08
N LEU A 79 -5.54 -18.02 -3.11
CA LEU A 79 -5.20 -16.83 -2.35
C LEU A 79 -4.67 -15.74 -3.29
N ILE A 80 -5.36 -14.59 -3.33
CA ILE A 80 -4.99 -13.42 -4.12
C ILE A 80 -4.52 -12.35 -3.13
N SER A 81 -3.22 -12.05 -3.16
CA SER A 81 -2.60 -11.07 -2.26
C SER A 81 -3.02 -9.64 -2.58
N PHE A 82 -3.17 -9.30 -3.86
CA PHE A 82 -3.62 -7.99 -4.31
C PHE A 82 -5.15 -7.89 -4.30
N ASP A 83 -5.70 -7.77 -3.10
CA ASP A 83 -7.13 -7.63 -2.82
C ASP A 83 -7.35 -6.42 -1.91
N VAL A 84 -7.47 -5.23 -2.52
CA VAL A 84 -7.52 -3.96 -1.80
C VAL A 84 -8.79 -3.86 -0.96
N GLU A 85 -9.92 -4.41 -1.43
CA GLU A 85 -11.14 -4.47 -0.62
C GLU A 85 -10.91 -5.25 0.68
N LYS A 86 -10.13 -6.34 0.63
CA LYS A 86 -9.75 -7.10 1.82
C LYS A 86 -8.78 -6.34 2.72
N TRP A 87 -7.81 -5.63 2.14
CA TRP A 87 -6.91 -4.78 2.91
C TRP A 87 -7.69 -3.73 3.70
N LEU A 88 -8.67 -3.07 3.06
CA LEU A 88 -9.49 -2.03 3.67
C LEU A 88 -10.36 -2.51 4.83
N GLU A 89 -10.48 -3.81 5.09
CA GLU A 89 -11.06 -4.31 6.35
C GLU A 89 -10.15 -3.97 7.54
N HIS A 90 -8.83 -4.08 7.37
CA HIS A 90 -7.80 -3.93 8.41
C HIS A 90 -7.07 -2.59 8.38
N TYR A 91 -6.97 -1.99 7.20
CA TYR A 91 -6.23 -0.75 6.96
C TYR A 91 -7.16 0.39 6.56
N GLU A 92 -6.74 1.61 6.86
CA GLU A 92 -7.36 2.84 6.36
C GLU A 92 -6.34 3.63 5.52
N PRO A 93 -6.74 4.16 4.35
CA PRO A 93 -5.89 5.05 3.57
C PRO A 93 -5.73 6.37 4.32
N VAL A 94 -4.49 6.80 4.53
CA VAL A 94 -4.17 8.05 5.20
C VAL A 94 -3.16 8.83 4.38
N LEU A 95 -3.33 10.16 4.35
CA LEU A 95 -2.36 11.05 3.74
C LEU A 95 -1.08 11.08 4.62
N VAL A 96 0.06 10.87 3.99
CA VAL A 96 1.39 10.99 4.59
C VAL A 96 2.29 11.89 3.74
N GLU A 97 3.37 12.36 4.32
CA GLU A 97 4.40 13.14 3.63
C GLU A 97 5.73 12.37 3.68
N LEU A 98 6.28 12.05 2.52
CA LEU A 98 7.59 11.43 2.38
C LEU A 98 8.68 12.49 2.29
N THR A 99 9.85 12.21 2.87
CA THR A 99 11.07 12.95 2.48
C THR A 99 11.50 12.57 1.06
N GLU A 100 12.37 13.37 0.43
CA GLU A 100 12.94 13.02 -0.88
C GLU A 100 13.73 11.70 -0.84
N GLU A 101 14.38 11.42 0.30
CA GLU A 101 15.12 10.18 0.51
C GLU A 101 14.18 8.98 0.53
N GLN A 102 13.09 9.06 1.31
CA GLN A 102 12.08 8.02 1.37
C GLN A 102 11.38 7.79 0.03
N TYR A 103 11.03 8.86 -0.69
CA TYR A 103 10.48 8.73 -2.04
C TYR A 103 11.46 8.11 -3.03
N THR A 104 12.76 8.41 -2.91
CA THR A 104 13.76 7.80 -3.78
C THR A 104 13.93 6.32 -3.46
N ALA A 105 13.92 5.94 -2.18
CA ALA A 105 14.00 4.57 -1.73
C ALA A 105 12.75 3.75 -2.11
N SER A 106 11.54 4.34 -2.00
CA SER A 106 10.29 3.61 -2.29
C SER A 106 10.19 3.10 -3.73
N LYS A 107 10.91 3.71 -4.67
CA LYS A 107 10.98 3.28 -6.08
C LYS A 107 11.67 1.94 -6.29
N GLU A 108 12.31 1.38 -5.27
CA GLU A 108 12.79 -0.01 -5.32
C GLU A 108 11.65 -1.02 -5.47
N TRP A 109 10.44 -0.62 -5.06
CA TRP A 109 9.26 -1.47 -4.99
C TRP A 109 8.18 -1.18 -6.05
N ASP A 110 8.43 -0.24 -6.98
CA ASP A 110 7.54 0.16 -8.08
C ASP A 110 7.71 -0.68 -9.36
#